data_AF-A0A1Q6L511-F1
#
_entry.id   AF-A0A1Q6L511-F1
#
_cell.length_a   1.000
_cell.length_b   1.000
_cell.length_c   1.000
_cell.angle_alpha   90.00
_cell.angle_beta   90.00
_cell.angle_gamma   90.00
#
_symmetry.space_group_name_H-M   'P 1'
#
loop_
_entity.id
_entity.type
_entity.pdbx_description
1 polymer ?
#
loop_
_entity_poly.entity_id
_entity_poly.type
_entity_poly.pdbx_seq_one_letter_code
_entity_poly.pdbx_strand_id
1 'polypeptide(L)'
;MYKYKNKNIFFLIEHQTKIDYSMPYRILEYETEIMKSAIDIRKVKNKEYKLPLVIPIVLYTGKKKWDAKRYLEESQETLDGVKIKAGNYNLVDINDFTKEELLQEETLISKMMLLEKSESTEETIEMLEKIIPGIKKDDEELLKRIISILFGEKIGEEKTKELIEKIDGGDGKMLAVVDMIRNENQMYINMGRKEGRKEGRKEERKIRNIEIAQKLLKLKMPITQISEVTELTEKEIKALKQS
;
A
#
# COMPACT_ATOMS: atom_id res chain seq x y z
N MET A 1 -15.51 -30.44 -18.13
CA MET A 1 -15.72 -29.01 -18.50
C MET A 1 -15.99 -28.91 -19.99
N TYR A 2 -17.00 -28.14 -20.40
CA TYR A 2 -17.34 -27.92 -21.81
C TYR A 2 -17.36 -26.41 -22.11
N LYS A 3 -16.70 -25.95 -23.18
CA LYS A 3 -16.71 -24.55 -23.61
C LYS A 3 -17.76 -24.33 -24.71
N TYR A 4 -18.62 -23.33 -24.54
CA TYR A 4 -19.58 -22.92 -25.56
C TYR A 4 -18.88 -22.24 -26.74
N LYS A 5 -19.26 -22.62 -27.96
CA LYS A 5 -18.60 -22.17 -29.19
C LYS A 5 -18.45 -20.64 -29.25
N ASN A 6 -17.24 -20.20 -29.60
CA ASN A 6 -16.87 -18.79 -29.85
C ASN A 6 -17.17 -17.79 -28.73
N LYS A 7 -17.48 -18.26 -27.50
CA LYS A 7 -17.66 -17.42 -26.32
C LYS A 7 -16.85 -17.97 -25.15
N ASN A 8 -16.49 -17.11 -24.20
CA ASN A 8 -15.90 -17.52 -22.93
C ASN A 8 -17.00 -17.92 -21.95
N ILE A 9 -17.82 -18.90 -22.34
CA ILE A 9 -18.84 -19.51 -21.48
C ILE A 9 -18.46 -20.98 -21.28
N PHE A 10 -18.42 -21.43 -20.03
CA PHE A 10 -17.94 -22.73 -19.63
C PHE A 10 -19.01 -23.44 -18.81
N PHE A 11 -19.25 -24.72 -19.08
CA PHE A 11 -20.09 -25.58 -18.28
C PHE A 11 -19.19 -26.47 -17.42
N LEU A 12 -19.32 -26.32 -16.11
CA LEU A 12 -18.69 -27.15 -15.10
C LEU A 12 -19.72 -28.19 -14.67
N ILE A 13 -19.41 -29.47 -14.85
CA ILE A 13 -20.30 -30.57 -14.47
C ILE A 13 -19.58 -31.40 -13.43
N GLU A 14 -20.17 -31.50 -12.24
CA GLU A 14 -19.66 -32.26 -11.11
C GLU A 14 -20.64 -33.37 -10.76
N HIS A 15 -20.18 -34.62 -10.73
CA HIS A 15 -21.02 -35.77 -10.37
C HIS A 15 -20.87 -36.09 -8.88
N GLN A 16 -21.99 -36.22 -8.16
CA GLN A 16 -22.00 -36.57 -6.73
C GLN A 16 -22.92 -37.75 -6.44
N THR A 17 -22.41 -38.75 -5.71
CA THR A 17 -23.18 -39.93 -5.27
C THR A 17 -23.54 -39.87 -3.79
N LYS A 18 -22.86 -39.01 -3.03
CA LYS A 18 -23.13 -38.69 -1.62
C LYS A 18 -23.38 -37.19 -1.51
N ILE A 19 -24.07 -36.79 -0.44
CA ILE A 19 -24.22 -35.37 -0.12
C ILE A 19 -22.91 -34.88 0.47
N ASP A 20 -22.34 -33.85 -0.14
CA ASP A 20 -21.14 -33.17 0.31
C ASP A 20 -21.53 -31.73 0.68
N TYR A 21 -21.40 -31.38 1.96
CA TYR A 21 -21.79 -30.05 2.46
C TYR A 21 -20.78 -28.97 2.08
N SER A 22 -19.58 -29.34 1.61
CA SER A 22 -18.58 -28.40 1.08
C SER A 22 -18.85 -27.95 -0.35
N MET A 23 -19.91 -28.46 -1.00
CA MET A 23 -20.19 -28.20 -2.41
C MET A 23 -20.23 -26.71 -2.80
N PRO A 24 -20.85 -25.79 -2.05
CA PRO A 24 -20.79 -24.36 -2.39
C PRO A 24 -19.36 -23.81 -2.48
N TYR A 25 -18.48 -24.20 -1.56
CA TYR A 25 -17.07 -23.81 -1.57
C TYR A 25 -16.31 -24.41 -2.76
N ARG A 26 -16.48 -25.72 -3.00
CA ARG A 26 -15.81 -26.42 -4.12
C ARG A 26 -16.23 -25.86 -5.48
N ILE A 27 -17.52 -25.54 -5.65
CA ILE A 27 -18.01 -24.91 -6.88
C ILE A 27 -17.35 -23.55 -7.09
N LEU A 28 -17.27 -22.69 -6.06
CA LEU A 28 -16.59 -21.40 -6.16
C LEU A 28 -15.11 -21.54 -6.57
N GLU A 29 -14.40 -22.50 -5.99
CA GLU A 29 -13.00 -22.80 -6.32
C GLU A 29 -12.87 -23.18 -7.81
N TYR A 30 -13.70 -24.09 -8.28
CA TYR A 30 -13.69 -24.54 -9.69
C TYR A 30 -14.05 -23.41 -10.66
N GLU A 31 -15.06 -22.60 -10.33
CA GLU A 31 -15.43 -21.42 -11.12
C GLU A 31 -14.26 -20.45 -11.22
N THR A 32 -13.59 -20.17 -10.09
CA THR A 32 -12.45 -19.26 -10.02
C THR A 32 -11.28 -19.74 -10.88
N GLU A 33 -10.93 -21.02 -10.80
CA GLU A 33 -9.83 -21.59 -11.60
C GLU A 33 -10.14 -21.59 -13.10
N ILE A 34 -11.37 -21.92 -13.49
CA ILE A 34 -11.80 -21.83 -14.89
C ILE A 34 -11.75 -20.37 -15.37
N MET A 35 -12.25 -19.41 -14.59
CA MET A 35 -12.18 -17.98 -14.93
C MET A 35 -10.73 -17.52 -15.08
N LYS A 36 -9.84 -17.85 -14.15
CA LYS A 36 -8.40 -17.53 -14.23
C LYS A 36 -7.76 -18.08 -15.50
N SER A 37 -8.09 -19.30 -15.90
CA SER A 37 -7.55 -19.91 -17.12
C SER A 37 -8.02 -19.24 -18.42
N ALA A 38 -9.19 -18.59 -18.39
CA ALA A 38 -9.87 -18.06 -19.56
C ALA A 38 -9.80 -16.53 -19.70
N ILE A 39 -9.40 -15.83 -18.63
CA ILE A 39 -9.33 -14.36 -18.60
C ILE A 39 -8.14 -13.85 -19.40
N ASP A 40 -8.34 -12.77 -20.16
CA ASP A 40 -7.25 -12.05 -20.82
C ASP A 40 -6.84 -10.88 -19.92
N ILE A 41 -5.78 -11.07 -19.13
CA ILE A 41 -5.29 -10.11 -18.11
C ILE A 41 -4.97 -8.74 -18.72
N ARG A 42 -4.60 -8.68 -20.00
CA ARG A 42 -4.31 -7.41 -20.68
C ARG A 42 -5.59 -6.63 -21.00
N LYS A 43 -6.71 -7.33 -21.17
CA LYS A 43 -8.00 -6.73 -21.53
C LYS A 43 -8.94 -6.56 -20.36
N VAL A 44 -8.75 -7.27 -19.24
CA VAL A 44 -9.64 -7.21 -18.08
C VAL A 44 -9.80 -5.80 -17.51
N LYS A 45 -8.81 -4.92 -17.69
CA LYS A 45 -8.85 -3.51 -17.27
C LYS A 45 -9.71 -2.62 -18.18
N ASN A 46 -10.18 -3.13 -19.32
CA ASN A 46 -11.07 -2.41 -20.22
C ASN A 46 -12.52 -2.57 -19.74
N LYS A 47 -13.23 -1.45 -19.56
CA LYS A 47 -14.63 -1.41 -19.11
C LYS A 47 -15.60 -2.25 -19.96
N GLU A 48 -15.31 -2.44 -21.25
CA GLU A 48 -16.18 -3.20 -22.17
C GLU A 48 -15.83 -4.70 -22.21
N TYR A 49 -14.76 -5.13 -21.53
CA TYR A 49 -14.35 -6.52 -21.50
C TYR A 49 -15.35 -7.35 -20.68
N LYS A 50 -15.82 -8.46 -21.26
CA LYS A 50 -16.70 -9.40 -20.57
C LYS A 50 -15.89 -10.53 -19.94
N LEU A 51 -16.01 -10.69 -18.62
CA LEU A 51 -15.42 -11.80 -17.90
C LEU A 51 -15.96 -13.15 -18.40
N PRO A 52 -15.15 -14.23 -18.33
CA PRO A 52 -15.65 -15.58 -18.56
C PRO A 52 -16.84 -15.92 -17.66
N LEU A 53 -17.88 -16.53 -18.22
CA LEU A 53 -19.02 -17.06 -17.47
C LEU A 53 -18.82 -18.56 -17.25
N VAL A 54 -18.95 -19.01 -16.01
CA VAL A 54 -18.99 -20.43 -15.67
C VAL A 54 -20.40 -20.79 -15.21
N ILE A 55 -20.92 -21.90 -15.71
CA ILE A 55 -22.24 -22.45 -15.38
C ILE A 55 -22.00 -23.79 -14.67
N PRO A 56 -22.06 -23.82 -13.32
CA PRO A 56 -21.89 -25.03 -12.56
C PRO A 56 -23.18 -25.87 -12.57
N ILE A 57 -23.01 -27.18 -12.72
CA ILE A 57 -24.08 -28.17 -12.70
C ILE A 57 -23.62 -29.33 -11.83
N VAL A 58 -24.30 -29.55 -10.70
CA VAL A 58 -24.06 -30.73 -9.86
C VAL A 58 -25.08 -31.82 -10.22
N LEU A 59 -24.58 -32.92 -10.78
CA LEU A 59 -25.38 -34.10 -11.11
C LEU A 59 -25.36 -35.07 -9.93
N TYR A 60 -26.42 -35.03 -9.13
CA TYR A 60 -26.55 -35.87 -7.95
C TYR A 60 -27.38 -37.13 -8.23
N THR A 61 -26.80 -38.30 -7.94
CA THR A 61 -27.43 -39.64 -8.14
C THR A 61 -27.48 -40.47 -6.86
N GLY A 62 -27.38 -39.83 -5.69
CA GLY A 62 -27.46 -40.52 -4.41
C GLY A 62 -28.88 -40.90 -4.00
N LYS A 63 -28.97 -41.76 -2.97
CA LYS A 63 -30.25 -42.32 -2.48
C LYS A 63 -31.05 -41.36 -1.58
N LYS A 64 -30.40 -40.37 -0.96
CA LYS A 64 -31.03 -39.42 -0.02
C LYS A 64 -31.51 -38.18 -0.78
N LYS A 65 -32.41 -37.39 -0.22
CA LYS A 65 -32.75 -36.08 -0.78
C LYS A 65 -31.59 -35.11 -0.51
N TRP A 66 -31.18 -34.35 -1.53
CA TRP A 66 -30.13 -33.34 -1.39
C TRP A 66 -30.53 -32.23 -0.41
N ASP A 67 -29.70 -31.98 0.61
CA ASP A 67 -29.89 -30.96 1.65
C ASP A 67 -28.67 -30.06 1.89
N ALA A 68 -27.57 -30.24 1.14
CA ALA A 68 -26.49 -29.27 1.14
C ALA A 68 -26.94 -27.93 0.54
N LYS A 69 -26.43 -26.83 1.11
CA LYS A 69 -26.67 -25.47 0.62
C LYS A 69 -26.27 -25.32 -0.85
N ARG A 70 -26.92 -24.40 -1.56
CA ARG A 70 -26.68 -24.19 -3.01
C ARG A 70 -25.94 -22.91 -3.30
N TYR A 71 -26.03 -21.93 -2.41
CA TYR A 71 -25.31 -20.67 -2.52
C TYR A 71 -24.24 -20.59 -1.44
N LEU A 72 -23.10 -19.98 -1.79
CA LEU A 72 -21.97 -19.84 -0.85
C LEU A 72 -22.41 -19.08 0.41
N GLU A 73 -23.18 -18.00 0.25
CA GLU A 73 -23.64 -17.15 1.35
C GLU A 73 -24.51 -17.89 2.37
N GLU A 74 -25.18 -18.99 1.99
CA GLU A 74 -25.95 -19.81 2.92
C GLU A 74 -25.08 -20.67 3.85
N SER A 75 -23.80 -20.81 3.51
CA SER A 75 -22.79 -21.57 4.24
C SER A 75 -21.75 -20.66 4.91
N GLN A 76 -21.90 -19.34 4.82
CA GLN A 76 -21.00 -18.35 5.44
C GLN A 76 -21.55 -17.84 6.77
N GLU A 77 -20.65 -17.42 7.65
CA GLU A 77 -20.99 -16.63 8.83
C GLU A 77 -21.63 -15.30 8.42
N THR A 78 -22.55 -14.81 9.25
CA THR A 78 -23.29 -13.57 8.99
C THR A 78 -22.93 -12.48 10.00
N LEU A 79 -22.91 -11.23 9.54
CA LEU A 79 -22.78 -10.04 10.40
C LEU A 79 -23.97 -9.12 10.14
N ASP A 80 -24.59 -8.62 11.21
CA ASP A 80 -25.76 -7.75 11.11
C ASP A 80 -25.46 -6.48 10.32
N GLY A 81 -26.39 -6.09 9.45
CA GLY A 81 -26.23 -4.94 8.55
C GLY A 81 -25.33 -5.17 7.33
N VAL A 82 -24.65 -6.33 7.23
CA VAL A 82 -23.73 -6.64 6.14
C VAL A 82 -24.30 -7.73 5.23
N LYS A 83 -24.51 -7.40 3.93
CA LYS A 83 -24.96 -8.36 2.91
C LYS A 83 -23.92 -8.47 1.80
N ILE A 84 -23.07 -9.48 1.89
CA ILE A 84 -22.00 -9.75 0.92
C ILE A 84 -22.36 -11.00 0.11
N LYS A 85 -22.06 -10.95 -1.19
CA LYS A 85 -22.09 -12.10 -2.09
C LYS A 85 -20.70 -12.31 -2.68
N ALA A 86 -20.37 -13.51 -3.15
CA ALA A 86 -19.12 -13.76 -3.85
C ALA A 86 -18.97 -12.81 -5.05
N GLY A 87 -17.83 -12.12 -5.16
CA GLY A 87 -17.57 -11.12 -6.20
C GLY A 87 -18.27 -9.77 -6.00
N ASN A 88 -18.98 -9.56 -4.89
CA ASN A 88 -19.47 -8.24 -4.51
C ASN A 88 -18.33 -7.42 -3.91
N TYR A 89 -18.22 -6.15 -4.28
CA TYR A 89 -17.34 -5.19 -3.64
C TYR A 89 -18.17 -4.01 -3.18
N ASN A 90 -17.98 -3.60 -1.92
CA ASN A 90 -18.55 -2.36 -1.43
C ASN A 90 -17.62 -1.23 -1.90
N LEU A 91 -18.04 -0.49 -2.92
CA LEU A 91 -17.36 0.74 -3.29
C LEU A 91 -17.73 1.81 -2.27
N VAL A 92 -16.73 2.29 -1.54
CA VAL A 92 -16.84 3.50 -0.73
C VAL A 92 -15.83 4.47 -1.32
N ASP A 93 -16.32 5.49 -2.03
CA ASP A 93 -15.44 6.55 -2.52
C ASP A 93 -15.18 7.54 -1.38
N ILE A 94 -13.99 7.48 -0.79
CA ILE A 94 -13.62 8.35 0.33
C ILE A 94 -13.61 9.83 -0.06
N ASN A 95 -13.55 10.14 -1.35
CA ASN A 95 -13.56 11.52 -1.84
C ASN A 95 -14.92 12.19 -1.66
N ASP A 96 -16.00 11.41 -1.63
CA ASP A 96 -17.37 11.91 -1.47
C ASP A 96 -17.66 12.43 -0.05
N PHE A 97 -16.78 12.13 0.91
CA PHE A 97 -16.95 12.51 2.31
C PHE A 97 -15.91 13.56 2.74
N THR A 98 -16.37 14.58 3.44
CA THR A 98 -15.49 15.55 4.12
C THR A 98 -14.90 14.94 5.40
N LYS A 99 -13.79 15.50 5.88
CA LYS A 99 -13.16 15.03 7.14
C LYS A 99 -14.10 15.27 8.33
N GLU A 100 -14.87 16.36 8.28
CA GLU A 100 -15.83 16.75 9.31
C GLU A 100 -17.00 15.76 9.39
N GLU A 101 -17.57 15.34 8.25
CA GLU A 101 -18.63 14.33 8.19
C GLU A 101 -18.15 12.99 8.77
N LEU A 102 -16.96 12.53 8.36
CA LEU A 102 -16.37 11.29 8.86
C LEU A 102 -16.05 11.34 10.36
N LEU A 103 -15.67 12.52 10.86
CA LEU A 103 -15.41 12.73 12.29
C LEU A 103 -16.71 12.66 13.12
N GLN A 104 -17.84 13.13 12.59
CA GLN A 104 -19.14 13.06 13.26
C GLN A 104 -19.74 11.66 13.28
N GLU A 105 -19.55 10.88 12.21
CA GLU A 105 -20.07 9.50 12.13
C GLU A 105 -19.36 8.57 13.12
N GLU A 106 -20.11 7.81 13.92
CA GLU A 106 -19.57 6.96 15.00
C GLU A 106 -19.08 5.58 14.53
N THR A 107 -19.27 5.24 13.25
CA THR A 107 -18.90 3.90 12.75
C THR A 107 -17.39 3.70 12.69
N LEU A 108 -16.91 2.48 12.94
CA LEU A 108 -15.50 2.17 12.77
C LEU A 108 -15.02 2.44 11.33
N ILE A 109 -15.87 2.18 10.33
CA ILE A 109 -15.58 2.41 8.90
C ILE A 109 -15.32 3.90 8.63
N SER A 110 -16.16 4.81 9.13
CA SER A 110 -15.95 6.25 8.96
C SER A 110 -14.66 6.72 9.63
N LYS A 111 -14.31 6.16 10.80
CA LYS A 111 -13.03 6.46 11.45
C LYS A 111 -11.84 5.99 10.61
N MET A 112 -11.90 4.80 10.02
CA MET A 112 -10.85 4.33 9.09
C MET A 112 -10.70 5.26 7.88
N MET A 113 -11.82 5.69 7.27
CA MET A 113 -11.79 6.60 6.13
C MET A 113 -11.16 7.95 6.50
N LEU A 114 -11.43 8.47 7.70
CA LEU A 114 -10.85 9.71 8.19
C LEU A 114 -9.32 9.62 8.31
N LEU A 115 -8.82 8.50 8.85
CA LEU A 115 -7.39 8.24 8.98
C LEU A 115 -6.72 8.11 7.59
N GLU A 116 -7.38 7.46 6.64
CA GLU A 116 -6.85 7.33 5.27
C GLU A 116 -6.82 8.66 4.52
N LYS A 117 -7.83 9.53 4.74
CA LYS A 117 -7.93 10.87 4.12
C LYS A 117 -6.97 11.89 4.73
N SER A 118 -6.28 11.56 5.83
CA SER A 118 -5.31 12.44 6.48
C SER A 118 -4.04 12.55 5.62
N GLU A 119 -3.59 13.78 5.36
CA GLU A 119 -2.54 14.08 4.38
C GLU A 119 -1.13 14.01 4.97
N SER A 120 -1.02 14.14 6.29
CA SER A 120 0.25 14.04 7.00
C SER A 120 0.14 13.15 8.23
N THR A 121 1.31 12.70 8.70
CA THR A 121 1.44 11.97 9.95
C THR A 121 0.91 12.77 11.13
N GLU A 122 1.19 14.09 11.16
CA GLU A 122 0.73 14.99 12.20
C GLU A 122 -0.81 15.09 12.22
N GLU A 123 -1.41 15.34 11.06
CA GLU A 123 -2.87 15.41 10.94
C GLU A 123 -3.51 14.09 11.38
N THR A 124 -2.89 12.97 11.01
CA THR A 124 -3.49 11.68 11.38
C THR A 124 -3.43 11.42 12.88
N ILE A 125 -2.34 11.80 13.56
CA ILE A 125 -2.26 11.66 15.02
C ILE A 125 -3.29 12.59 15.70
N GLU A 126 -3.50 13.80 15.18
CA GLU A 126 -4.58 14.69 15.66
C GLU A 126 -5.98 14.08 15.45
N MET A 127 -6.21 13.35 14.35
CA MET A 127 -7.46 12.62 14.14
C MET A 127 -7.58 11.42 15.08
N LEU A 128 -6.49 10.69 15.33
CA LEU A 128 -6.46 9.59 16.30
C LEU A 128 -6.88 10.06 17.71
N GLU A 129 -6.31 11.18 18.18
CA GLU A 129 -6.68 11.79 19.47
C GLU A 129 -8.19 12.08 19.57
N LYS A 130 -8.82 12.49 18.46
CA LYS A 130 -10.25 12.80 18.42
C LYS A 130 -11.14 11.56 18.35
N ILE A 131 -10.71 10.47 17.72
CA ILE A 131 -11.54 9.28 17.55
C ILE A 131 -11.46 8.32 18.74
N ILE A 132 -10.30 8.18 19.37
CA ILE A 132 -10.05 7.19 20.44
C ILE A 132 -11.05 7.30 21.61
N PRO A 133 -11.38 8.50 22.12
CA PRO A 133 -12.34 8.63 23.22
C PRO A 133 -13.75 8.11 22.90
N GLY A 134 -14.13 8.06 21.61
CA GLY A 134 -15.46 7.66 21.15
C GLY A 134 -15.55 6.23 20.60
N ILE A 135 -14.44 5.49 20.58
CA ILE A 135 -14.41 4.11 20.07
C ILE A 135 -14.98 3.14 21.10
N LYS A 136 -15.82 2.21 20.63
CA LYS A 136 -16.33 1.12 21.46
C LYS A 136 -15.18 0.19 21.82
N LYS A 137 -15.20 -0.32 23.04
CA LYS A 137 -14.16 -1.22 23.56
C LYS A 137 -13.93 -2.45 22.67
N ASP A 138 -14.99 -3.00 22.09
CA ASP A 138 -14.92 -4.16 21.18
C ASP A 138 -14.26 -3.82 19.83
N ASP A 139 -14.31 -2.56 19.40
CA ASP A 139 -13.70 -2.08 18.16
C ASP A 139 -12.24 -1.63 18.37
N GLU A 140 -11.80 -1.48 19.61
CA GLU A 140 -10.49 -0.92 19.97
C GLU A 140 -9.32 -1.80 19.50
N GLU A 141 -9.40 -3.12 19.69
CA GLU A 141 -8.37 -4.05 19.19
C GLU A 141 -8.31 -4.07 17.66
N LEU A 142 -9.46 -4.03 17.01
CA LEU A 142 -9.56 -4.01 15.56
C LEU A 142 -8.95 -2.71 15.00
N LEU A 143 -9.26 -1.57 15.62
CA LEU A 143 -8.66 -0.29 15.28
C LEU A 143 -7.14 -0.32 15.43
N LYS A 144 -6.61 -0.82 16.55
CA LYS A 144 -5.15 -0.93 16.76
C LYS A 144 -4.48 -1.76 15.66
N ARG A 145 -5.09 -2.88 15.28
CA ARG A 145 -4.58 -3.72 14.18
C ARG A 145 -4.57 -2.97 12.84
N ILE A 146 -5.58 -2.15 12.59
CA ILE A 146 -5.67 -1.34 11.38
C ILE A 146 -4.65 -0.20 11.39
N ILE A 147 -4.49 0.48 12.53
CA ILE A 147 -3.43 1.48 12.72
C ILE A 147 -2.06 0.85 12.44
N SER A 148 -1.78 -0.35 12.96
CA SER A 148 -0.54 -1.07 12.64
C SER A 148 -0.30 -1.24 11.14
N ILE A 149 -1.35 -1.58 10.37
CA ILE A 149 -1.25 -1.79 8.93
C ILE A 149 -1.04 -0.47 8.19
N LEU A 150 -1.87 0.55 8.48
CA LEU A 150 -1.84 1.84 7.79
C LEU A 150 -0.60 2.67 8.13
N PHE A 151 -0.14 2.62 9.38
CA PHE A 151 0.96 3.44 9.89
C PHE A 151 2.30 2.73 9.84
N GLY A 152 2.32 1.39 9.84
CA GLY A 152 3.55 0.62 9.68
C GLY A 152 4.32 1.03 8.42
N GLU A 153 3.61 1.26 7.30
CA GLU A 153 4.21 1.75 6.06
C GLU A 153 4.57 3.26 6.10
N LYS A 154 3.75 4.08 6.75
CA LYS A 154 3.89 5.56 6.74
C LYS A 154 4.98 6.08 7.69
N ILE A 155 5.09 5.50 8.89
CA ILE A 155 6.00 5.99 9.96
C ILE A 155 6.96 4.92 10.48
N GLY A 156 6.83 3.66 10.03
CA GLY A 156 7.64 2.54 10.48
C GLY A 156 7.03 1.80 11.67
N GLU A 157 7.39 0.51 11.78
CA GLU A 157 6.82 -0.41 12.78
C GLU A 157 7.07 0.04 14.22
N GLU A 158 8.29 0.48 14.55
CA GLU A 158 8.67 0.88 15.91
C GLU A 158 7.84 2.07 16.40
N LYS A 159 7.72 3.11 15.57
CA LYS A 159 6.92 4.31 15.88
C LYS A 159 5.43 4.01 15.94
N THR A 160 4.95 3.11 15.09
CA THR A 160 3.55 2.68 15.12
C THR A 160 3.23 1.93 16.41
N LYS A 161 4.17 1.12 16.91
CA LYS A 161 4.04 0.46 18.19
C LYS A 161 4.01 1.45 19.36
N GLU A 162 4.91 2.43 19.37
CA GLU A 162 4.91 3.49 20.39
C GLU A 162 3.61 4.31 20.37
N LEU A 163 3.06 4.58 19.19
CA LEU A 163 1.78 5.24 19.03
C LEU A 163 0.67 4.42 19.67
N ILE A 164 0.61 3.11 19.41
CA ILE A 164 -0.40 2.20 19.99
C ILE A 164 -0.26 2.08 21.51
N GLU A 165 0.96 1.96 22.04
CA GLU A 165 1.19 1.93 23.49
C GLU A 165 0.72 3.22 24.19
N LYS A 166 0.78 4.35 23.49
CA LYS A 166 0.26 5.63 23.99
C LYS A 166 -1.26 5.76 23.87
N ILE A 167 -1.90 5.03 22.95
CA ILE A 167 -3.37 4.86 22.94
C ILE A 167 -3.79 4.17 24.24
N ASP A 168 -3.10 3.10 24.63
CA ASP A 168 -3.38 2.35 25.87
C ASP A 168 -3.14 3.17 27.15
N GLY A 169 -2.24 4.16 27.08
CA GLY A 169 -1.76 4.89 28.24
C GLY A 169 -2.68 5.99 28.80
N GLY A 170 -3.69 6.44 28.03
CA GLY A 170 -4.63 7.51 28.40
C GLY A 170 -4.02 8.92 28.49
N ASP A 171 -4.72 9.90 27.92
CA ASP A 171 -4.54 11.37 27.93
C ASP A 171 -3.12 11.97 27.96
N GLY A 172 -2.77 12.63 26.84
CA GLY A 172 -1.73 13.67 26.79
C GLY A 172 -0.36 13.26 26.23
N LYS A 173 -0.14 11.98 25.91
CA LYS A 173 1.14 11.50 25.35
C LYS A 173 1.22 11.47 23.83
N MET A 174 0.10 11.66 23.13
CA MET A 174 0.05 11.67 21.66
C MET A 174 0.67 12.94 21.06
N LEU A 175 0.39 14.11 21.62
CA LEU A 175 1.17 15.35 21.38
C LEU A 175 2.69 15.12 21.49
N ALA A 176 3.15 14.32 22.46
CA ALA A 176 4.58 13.97 22.56
C ALA A 176 5.06 13.05 21.42
N VAL A 177 4.20 12.24 20.80
CA VAL A 177 4.52 11.51 19.56
C VAL A 177 4.66 12.49 18.40
N VAL A 178 3.73 13.45 18.28
CA VAL A 178 3.77 14.49 17.24
C VAL A 178 5.05 15.32 17.37
N ASP A 179 5.40 15.77 18.57
CA ASP A 179 6.62 16.55 18.81
C ASP A 179 7.89 15.74 18.56
N MET A 180 7.92 14.47 18.95
CA MET A 180 9.03 13.57 18.64
C MET A 180 9.24 13.43 17.13
N ILE A 181 8.16 13.14 16.39
CA ILE A 181 8.19 13.00 14.92
C ILE A 181 8.63 14.31 14.25
N ARG A 182 8.09 15.46 14.69
CA ARG A 182 8.49 16.78 14.18
C ARG A 182 9.97 17.06 14.39
N ASN A 183 10.47 16.81 15.59
CA ASN A 183 11.87 17.06 15.94
C ASN A 183 12.82 16.18 15.12
N GLU A 184 12.50 14.90 14.94
CA GLU A 184 13.29 14.00 14.10
C GLU A 184 13.26 14.39 12.63
N ASN A 185 12.08 14.67 12.06
CA ASN A 185 11.95 15.13 10.67
C ASN A 185 12.79 16.40 10.45
N GLN A 186 12.76 17.34 11.40
CA GLN A 186 13.58 18.53 11.34
C GLN A 186 15.09 18.21 11.44
N MET A 187 15.48 17.23 12.26
CA MET A 187 16.86 16.75 12.34
C MET A 187 17.33 16.18 10.99
N TYR A 188 16.53 15.35 10.33
CA TYR A 188 16.85 14.79 9.01
C TYR A 188 16.96 15.88 7.94
N ILE A 189 16.04 16.85 7.91
CA ILE A 189 16.12 18.01 7.00
C ILE A 189 17.42 18.79 7.24
N ASN A 190 17.78 19.02 8.51
CA ASN A 190 18.99 19.75 8.86
C ASN A 190 20.26 18.98 8.47
N MET A 191 20.28 17.66 8.66
CA MET A 191 21.37 16.80 8.21
C MET A 191 21.50 16.84 6.68
N GLY A 192 20.39 16.65 5.94
CA GLY A 192 20.38 16.73 4.48
C GLY A 192 20.86 18.09 3.96
N ARG A 193 20.43 19.20 4.58
CA ARG A 193 20.94 20.55 4.24
C ARG A 193 22.44 20.69 4.51
N LYS A 194 22.93 20.15 5.62
CA LYS A 194 24.35 20.21 5.99
C LYS A 194 25.21 19.37 5.04
N GLU A 195 24.76 18.17 4.70
CA GLU A 195 25.41 17.29 3.73
C GLU A 195 25.39 17.90 2.33
N GLY A 196 24.24 18.38 1.86
CA GLY A 196 24.13 19.06 0.57
C GLY A 196 25.04 20.30 0.47
N ARG A 197 25.17 21.09 1.54
CA ARG A 197 26.14 22.20 1.60
C ARG A 197 27.60 21.72 1.55
N LYS A 198 27.91 20.60 2.20
CA LYS A 198 29.26 20.02 2.23
C LYS A 198 29.63 19.46 0.86
N GLU A 199 28.71 18.77 0.19
CA GLU A 199 28.88 18.27 -1.17
C GLU A 199 28.99 19.42 -2.17
N GLY A 200 28.09 20.40 -2.13
CA GLY A 200 28.16 21.58 -2.99
C GLY A 200 29.50 22.32 -2.88
N ARG A 201 30.04 22.52 -1.67
CA ARG A 201 31.38 23.10 -1.48
C ARG A 201 32.51 22.25 -2.08
N LYS A 202 32.40 20.92 -2.01
CA LYS A 202 33.39 20.01 -2.61
C LYS A 202 33.33 20.09 -4.13
N GLU A 203 32.13 20.12 -4.71
CA GLU A 203 31.93 20.26 -6.15
C GLU A 203 32.42 21.62 -6.66
N GLU A 204 32.07 22.72 -6.00
CA GLU A 204 32.56 24.06 -6.34
C GLU A 204 34.09 24.12 -6.29
N ARG A 205 34.72 23.55 -5.26
CA ARG A 205 36.19 23.46 -5.17
C ARG A 205 36.77 22.66 -6.33
N LYS A 206 36.15 21.53 -6.70
CA LYS A 206 36.59 20.69 -7.82
C LYS A 206 36.48 21.44 -9.15
N ILE A 207 35.36 22.11 -9.42
CA ILE A 207 35.16 22.93 -10.62
C ILE A 207 36.20 24.04 -10.71
N ARG A 208 36.41 24.78 -9.60
CA ARG A 208 37.42 25.84 -9.54
C ARG A 208 38.84 25.31 -9.80
N ASN A 209 39.19 24.17 -9.24
CA ASN A 209 40.50 23.54 -9.44
C ASN A 209 40.69 23.11 -10.91
N ILE A 210 39.62 22.64 -11.57
CA ILE A 210 39.63 22.33 -13.01
C ILE A 210 39.86 23.60 -13.85
N GLU A 211 39.17 24.70 -13.56
CA GLU A 211 39.37 25.98 -14.27
C GLU A 211 40.79 26.53 -14.11
N ILE A 212 41.36 26.43 -12.91
CA ILE A 212 42.74 26.82 -12.63
C ILE A 212 43.70 25.93 -13.42
N ALA A 213 43.51 24.61 -13.41
CA ALA A 213 44.34 23.67 -14.16
C ALA A 213 44.32 23.97 -15.67
N GLN A 214 43.16 24.29 -16.25
CA GLN A 214 43.05 24.70 -17.65
C GLN A 214 43.84 25.98 -17.96
N LYS A 215 43.79 27.00 -17.08
CA LYS A 215 44.57 28.23 -17.25
C LYS A 215 46.08 27.97 -17.17
N LEU A 216 46.52 27.16 -16.21
CA LEU A 216 47.94 26.81 -16.04
C LEU A 216 48.48 25.96 -17.20
N LEU A 217 47.66 25.05 -17.76
CA LEU A 217 47.99 24.30 -18.96
C LEU A 217 48.22 25.22 -20.18
N LYS A 218 47.40 26.27 -20.34
CA LYS A 218 47.59 27.28 -21.42
C LYS A 218 48.90 28.05 -21.26
N LEU A 219 49.36 28.25 -20.03
CA LEU A 219 50.67 28.84 -19.71
C LEU A 219 51.84 27.86 -19.86
N LYS A 220 51.59 26.63 -20.34
CA LYS A 220 52.59 25.57 -20.54
C LYS A 220 53.32 25.14 -19.26
N MET A 221 52.69 25.32 -18.10
CA MET A 221 53.24 24.84 -16.82
C MET A 221 53.29 23.30 -16.80
N PRO A 222 54.34 22.68 -16.23
CA PRO A 222 54.44 21.22 -16.09
C PRO A 222 53.25 20.61 -15.32
N ILE A 223 52.77 19.44 -15.78
CA ILE A 223 51.62 18.74 -15.18
C ILE A 223 51.86 18.39 -13.71
N THR A 224 53.09 18.05 -13.34
CA THR A 224 53.49 17.78 -11.95
C THR A 224 53.25 18.98 -11.05
N GLN A 225 53.62 20.19 -11.49
CA GLN A 225 53.38 21.44 -10.75
C GLN A 225 51.90 21.83 -10.72
N ILE A 226 51.15 21.59 -11.80
CA ILE A 226 49.70 21.84 -11.82
C ILE A 226 48.97 20.92 -10.83
N SER A 227 49.41 19.66 -10.71
CA SER A 227 48.86 18.69 -9.75
C SER A 227 49.06 19.16 -8.31
N GLU A 228 50.25 19.68 -7.97
CA GLU A 228 50.54 20.23 -6.65
C GLU A 228 49.68 21.46 -6.32
N VAL A 229 49.42 22.34 -7.28
CA VAL A 229 48.66 23.59 -7.06
C VAL A 229 47.14 23.36 -6.99
N THR A 230 46.61 22.42 -7.78
CA THR A 230 45.16 22.24 -7.95
C THR A 230 44.60 21.05 -7.19
N GLU A 231 45.45 20.26 -6.54
CA GLU A 231 45.08 19.01 -5.84
C GLU A 231 44.36 17.99 -6.76
N LEU A 232 44.39 18.20 -8.09
CA LEU A 232 43.91 17.26 -9.08
C LEU A 232 44.99 16.24 -9.38
N THR A 233 44.59 15.01 -9.67
CA THR A 233 45.54 13.99 -10.10
C THR A 233 46.08 14.29 -11.49
N GLU A 234 47.32 13.87 -11.79
CA GLU A 234 47.87 14.04 -13.15
C GLU A 234 46.99 13.40 -14.23
N LYS A 235 46.26 12.32 -13.89
CA LYS A 235 45.33 11.65 -14.80
C LYS A 235 44.15 12.56 -15.16
N GLU A 236 43.54 13.21 -14.16
CA GLU A 236 42.49 14.21 -14.37
C GLU A 236 43.00 15.39 -15.20
N ILE A 237 44.21 15.88 -14.91
CA ILE A 237 44.82 17.00 -15.65
C ILE A 237 45.14 16.62 -17.11
N LYS A 238 45.64 15.40 -17.37
CA LYS A 238 45.89 14.90 -18.73
C LYS A 238 44.60 14.78 -19.54
N ALA A 239 43.49 14.39 -18.92
CA ALA A 239 42.18 14.32 -19.57
C ALA A 239 41.66 15.70 -19.99
N LEU A 240 41.92 16.76 -19.20
CA LEU A 240 41.57 18.15 -19.56
C LEU A 240 42.32 18.69 -20.79
N LYS A 241 43.40 18.01 -21.23
CA LYS A 241 44.20 18.38 -22.41
C LYS A 241 43.63 17.83 -23.73
N GLN A 242 42.70 16.87 -23.63
CA GLN A 242 42.06 16.19 -24.77
C GLN A 242 40.65 16.72 -25.08
N SER A 243 40.16 17.67 -24.29
CA SER A 243 38.93 18.43 -24.51
C SER A 243 39.23 19.83 -25.03
#